data_AF-A0A9P1M484-F1
#
_entry.id   AF-A0A9P1M484-F1
#
_cell.length_a   1.000
_cell.length_b   1.000
_cell.length_c   1.000
_cell.angle_alpha   90.00
_cell.angle_beta   90.00
_cell.angle_gamma   90.00
#
_symmetry.space_group_name_H-M   'P 1'
#
loop_
_entity.id
_entity.type
_entity.pdbx_description
1 polymer ?
#
loop_
_entity_poly.entity_id
_entity_poly.type
_entity_poly.pdbx_seq_one_letter_code
_entity_poly.pdbx_strand_id
1 'polypeptide(L)'
;MYGHIHIILKDLINVSFSAEKWAEILARSGFEEEQILESVQHPDEVSFQLLGATCEVTGLDLEEVLEAFGRHFIEFTLQSGYGRLFKALGNSFPSFVANVNYLHNHLERQHPHALFPYIEVVHEDGQNSMELHYSSTRSGMKKIVVGTLTELGRQMFDLEVSMVEQQSPRYFQRDMVNSGHRAASWCVSWKPVEGVTSSSSSSSRQAKMSFPELHFAMMDLGKFLNSSFFDPFSCCRQQFQLRECISASPSEAERKFAEVQGLSLDRQEEILLRATPASCLAAAWTDDHMKTCRKFWSSSVGTSSNYALSHDADWVDVFVSHSWQPPVDWEQMMGPDVDYAEIKAATLAVMAKDVATAQRSLQEWGQITFWVDKACIAQDHAELKAMSIKLLDNFIAKCDSMCVLFTWTYLERLWCVYEWACVLVHKPTEKVHLQTELFVKEETLPLYLGAVRNFSLANTKCGFEEDRRVLEAKINEAYVSKDHFEVLVQATVIALMARSMAFRAGRSPKLYETYYQPWVTLARDLGMNDLANALGSCDCLTWRRVSSISSSNCGAMRRTSSSLSANSTTETKDIVSPSSDRSQVVTPECHYDLMQMSIGVNSLAFHEVISDWFEIDVVPILAKFQETSTK
;
A
#
# COMPACT_ATOMS: atom_id res chain seq x y z
N MET A 1 4.33 5.57 21.86
CA MET A 1 4.68 5.71 20.42
C MET A 1 5.67 4.63 20.00
N TYR A 2 5.93 4.41 18.71
CA TYR A 2 6.96 3.46 18.27
C TYR A 2 8.37 3.92 18.63
N GLY A 3 9.26 2.99 18.98
CA GLY A 3 10.65 3.27 19.36
C GLY A 3 11.45 4.03 18.30
N HIS A 4 11.06 3.94 17.03
CA HIS A 4 11.60 4.77 15.94
C HIS A 4 11.59 6.28 16.24
N ILE A 5 10.54 6.78 16.90
CA ILE A 5 10.47 8.20 17.30
C ILE A 5 11.55 8.51 18.36
N HIS A 6 11.87 7.57 19.24
CA HIS A 6 12.93 7.73 20.25
C HIS A 6 14.34 7.64 19.62
N ILE A 7 14.52 6.81 18.59
CA ILE A 7 15.78 6.75 17.82
C ILE A 7 16.06 8.10 17.16
N ILE A 8 15.05 8.69 16.53
CA ILE A 8 15.16 10.01 15.88
C ILE A 8 15.43 11.10 16.92
N LEU A 9 14.80 11.02 18.10
CA LEU A 9 15.06 11.94 19.21
C LEU A 9 16.50 11.81 19.71
N LYS A 10 17.02 10.58 19.89
CA LYS A 10 18.42 10.34 20.26
C LYS A 10 19.37 10.96 19.24
N ASP A 11 19.12 10.75 17.95
CA ASP A 11 19.96 11.30 16.89
C ASP A 11 19.95 12.84 16.91
N LEU A 12 18.77 13.46 17.06
CA LEU A 12 18.63 14.92 17.25
C LEU A 12 19.50 15.40 18.41
N ILE A 13 19.39 14.79 19.59
CA ILE A 13 20.17 15.22 20.77
C ILE A 13 21.67 15.06 20.53
N ASN A 14 22.10 13.97 19.89
CA ASN A 14 23.51 13.73 19.60
C ASN A 14 24.09 14.72 18.58
N VAL A 15 23.28 15.16 17.61
CA VAL A 15 23.69 16.11 16.56
C VAL A 15 23.67 17.55 17.06
N SER A 16 22.63 17.94 17.80
CA SER A 16 22.45 19.32 18.27
C SER A 16 23.19 19.61 19.58
N PHE A 17 23.39 18.61 20.43
CA PHE A 17 24.04 18.74 21.73
C PHE A 17 25.25 17.80 21.83
N SER A 18 25.09 16.63 22.46
CA SER A 18 26.15 15.64 22.63
C SER A 18 25.62 14.29 23.14
N ALA A 19 26.46 13.25 23.09
CA ALA A 19 26.12 11.93 23.63
C ALA A 19 25.97 11.95 25.17
N GLU A 20 26.73 12.80 25.85
CA GLU A 20 26.62 13.00 27.30
C GLU A 20 25.27 13.60 27.67
N LYS A 21 24.73 14.51 26.84
CA LYS A 21 23.40 15.09 27.05
C LYS A 21 22.29 14.05 26.85
N TRP A 22 22.43 13.16 25.89
CA TRP A 22 21.51 12.03 25.74
C TRP A 22 21.54 11.09 26.98
N ALA A 23 22.73 10.77 27.49
CA ALA A 23 22.87 9.98 28.71
C ALA A 23 22.23 10.66 29.94
N GLU A 24 22.35 11.99 30.05
CA GLU A 24 21.69 12.78 31.10
C GLU A 24 20.14 12.70 30.99
N ILE A 25 19.59 12.72 29.78
CA ILE A 25 18.14 12.57 29.52
C ILE A 25 17.65 11.18 29.93
N LEU A 26 18.39 10.11 29.60
CA LEU A 26 18.07 8.75 30.02
C LEU A 26 18.07 8.62 31.55
N ALA A 27 19.13 9.11 32.21
CA ALA A 27 19.24 9.07 33.67
C ALA A 27 18.10 9.81 34.37
N ARG A 28 17.63 10.93 33.79
CA ARG A 28 16.54 11.74 34.35
C ARG A 28 15.16 11.16 34.05
N SER A 29 14.96 10.56 32.88
CA SER A 29 13.71 9.91 32.49
C SER A 29 13.51 8.54 33.18
N GLY A 30 14.59 7.93 33.68
CA GLY A 30 14.54 6.64 34.38
C GLY A 30 14.42 5.45 33.44
N PHE A 31 14.81 5.62 32.17
CA PHE A 31 14.80 4.56 31.17
C PHE A 31 16.21 4.08 30.84
N GLU A 32 16.33 2.77 30.61
CA GLU A 32 17.51 2.21 29.95
C GLU A 32 17.37 2.40 28.43
N GLU A 33 18.49 2.63 27.76
CA GLU A 33 18.49 2.95 26.32
C GLU A 33 17.87 1.83 25.50
N GLU A 34 18.27 0.59 25.76
CA GLU A 34 17.83 -0.59 25.03
C GLU A 34 16.31 -0.74 25.09
N GLN A 35 15.69 -0.38 26.22
CA GLN A 35 14.25 -0.51 26.41
C GLN A 35 13.45 0.41 25.50
N ILE A 36 13.91 1.63 25.25
CA ILE A 36 13.13 2.64 24.51
C ILE A 36 13.46 2.67 23.01
N LEU A 37 14.64 2.18 22.63
CA LEU A 37 15.10 2.12 21.24
C LEU A 37 14.68 0.85 20.51
N GLU A 38 14.11 -0.14 21.20
CA GLU A 38 13.44 -1.26 20.55
C GLU A 38 12.35 -0.73 19.58
N SER A 39 12.39 -1.19 18.33
CA SER A 39 11.47 -0.84 17.23
C SER A 39 10.06 -1.40 17.40
N VAL A 40 9.59 -1.50 18.64
CA VAL A 40 8.25 -1.90 19.05
C VAL A 40 7.42 -0.68 19.43
N GLN A 41 6.12 -0.91 19.63
CA GLN A 41 5.26 0.11 20.19
C GLN A 41 5.45 0.23 21.71
N HIS A 42 5.75 1.44 22.16
CA HIS A 42 5.75 1.81 23.57
C HIS A 42 4.46 2.53 23.96
N PRO A 43 4.04 2.51 25.24
CA PRO A 43 3.04 3.44 25.76
C PRO A 43 3.43 4.89 25.45
N ASP A 44 2.46 5.76 25.21
CA ASP A 44 2.74 7.16 24.87
C ASP A 44 3.41 7.91 26.03
N GLU A 45 3.16 7.48 27.27
CA GLU A 45 3.79 8.00 28.49
C GLU A 45 5.32 7.95 28.43
N VAL A 46 5.90 6.92 27.80
CA VAL A 46 7.36 6.80 27.62
C VAL A 46 7.89 7.98 26.80
N SER A 47 7.24 8.27 25.66
CA SER A 47 7.62 9.38 24.79
C SER A 47 7.44 10.73 25.49
N PHE A 48 6.36 10.92 26.26
CA PHE A 48 6.14 12.15 27.01
C PHE A 48 7.16 12.36 28.14
N GLN A 49 7.55 11.30 28.85
CA GLN A 49 8.57 11.37 29.90
C GLN A 49 9.95 11.70 29.32
N LEU A 50 10.31 11.10 28.18
CA LEU A 50 11.54 11.42 27.45
C LEU A 50 11.56 12.88 26.99
N LEU A 51 10.45 13.38 26.44
CA LEU A 51 10.33 14.78 26.04
C LEU A 51 10.43 15.73 27.25
N GLY A 52 9.81 15.39 28.38
CA GLY A 52 9.92 16.15 29.63
C GLY A 52 11.37 16.24 30.11
N ALA A 53 12.07 15.10 30.19
CA ALA A 53 13.48 15.07 30.55
C ALA A 53 14.36 15.84 29.55
N THR A 54 14.03 15.79 28.26
CA THR A 54 14.71 16.56 27.21
C THR A 54 14.57 18.07 27.46
N CYS A 55 13.36 18.56 27.75
CA CYS A 55 13.14 19.98 28.07
C CYS A 55 13.97 20.40 29.29
N GLU A 56 13.96 19.59 30.36
CA GLU A 56 14.70 19.90 31.59
C GLU A 56 16.23 19.92 31.41
N VAL A 57 16.78 19.02 30.58
CA VAL A 57 18.24 18.89 30.35
C VAL A 57 18.77 19.93 29.35
N THR A 58 17.96 20.29 28.35
CA THR A 58 18.32 21.26 27.30
C THR A 58 17.99 22.70 27.68
N GLY A 59 17.01 22.90 28.58
CA GLY A 59 16.48 24.22 28.94
C GLY A 59 15.52 24.81 27.91
N LEU A 60 15.19 24.05 26.86
CA LEU A 60 14.20 24.43 25.85
C LEU A 60 12.79 24.12 26.34
N ASP A 61 11.81 24.87 25.86
CA ASP A 61 10.41 24.52 26.07
C ASP A 61 9.98 23.34 25.18
N LEU A 62 8.82 22.74 25.52
CA LEU A 62 8.32 21.58 24.78
C LEU A 62 8.01 21.91 23.31
N GLU A 63 7.53 23.12 23.02
CA GLU A 63 7.19 23.51 21.65
C GLU A 63 8.45 23.64 20.78
N GLU A 64 9.53 24.21 21.33
CA GLU A 64 10.85 24.31 20.70
C GLU A 64 11.46 22.93 20.43
N VAL A 65 11.39 22.02 21.42
CA VAL A 65 11.89 20.63 21.27
C VAL A 65 11.10 19.90 20.18
N LEU A 66 9.78 20.01 20.16
CA LEU A 66 8.93 19.34 19.16
C LEU A 66 9.13 19.90 17.76
N GLU A 67 9.32 21.21 17.62
CA GLU A 67 9.64 21.83 16.33
C GLU A 67 11.03 21.40 15.83
N ALA A 68 12.04 21.38 16.70
CA ALA A 68 13.37 20.86 16.38
C ALA A 68 13.32 19.38 15.97
N PHE A 69 12.54 18.56 16.70
CA PHE A 69 12.28 17.18 16.33
C PHE A 69 11.62 17.05 14.95
N GLY A 70 10.60 17.85 14.67
CA GLY A 70 9.92 17.84 13.37
C GLY A 70 10.85 18.17 12.19
N ARG A 71 11.77 19.13 12.37
CA ARG A 71 12.81 19.45 11.37
C ARG A 71 13.77 18.28 11.20
N HIS A 72 14.34 17.80 12.31
CA HIS A 72 15.30 16.70 12.30
C HIS A 72 14.71 15.41 11.72
N PHE A 73 13.43 15.16 11.92
CA PHE A 73 12.72 14.03 11.31
C PHE A 73 12.82 14.04 9.78
N ILE A 74 12.66 15.20 9.13
CA ILE A 74 12.81 15.32 7.67
C ILE A 74 14.26 15.13 7.25
N GLU A 75 15.21 15.75 7.94
CA GLU A 75 16.64 15.56 7.68
C GLU A 75 17.03 14.09 7.75
N PHE A 76 16.65 13.42 8.84
CA PHE A 76 16.96 12.03 9.13
C PHE A 76 16.34 11.08 8.09
N THR A 77 15.06 11.30 7.74
CA THR A 77 14.38 10.46 6.74
C THR A 77 14.97 10.63 5.34
N LEU A 78 15.30 11.85 4.92
CA LEU A 78 15.95 12.10 3.63
C LEU A 78 17.34 11.47 3.56
N GLN A 79 18.16 11.64 4.60
CA GLN A 79 19.51 11.05 4.68
C GLN A 79 19.49 9.53 4.65
N SER A 80 18.39 8.93 5.08
CA SER A 80 18.20 7.48 5.12
C SER A 80 17.64 6.89 3.82
N GLY A 81 17.57 7.70 2.75
CA GLY A 81 17.24 7.25 1.40
C GLY A 81 15.76 7.34 1.04
N TYR A 82 14.91 7.87 1.92
CA TYR A 82 13.46 8.00 1.67
C TYR A 82 13.07 9.17 0.77
N GLY A 83 14.02 9.99 0.31
CA GLY A 83 13.73 11.11 -0.58
C GLY A 83 12.96 10.72 -1.85
N ARG A 84 13.20 9.53 -2.39
CA ARG A 84 12.44 9.03 -3.57
C ARG A 84 10.98 8.70 -3.25
N LEU A 85 10.72 8.12 -2.09
CA LEU A 85 9.36 7.89 -1.59
C LEU A 85 8.65 9.24 -1.37
N PHE A 86 9.33 10.21 -0.77
CA PHE A 86 8.75 11.53 -0.54
C PHE A 86 8.39 12.22 -1.86
N LYS A 87 9.26 12.16 -2.89
CA LYS A 87 8.93 12.67 -4.23
C LYS A 87 7.71 11.99 -4.85
N ALA A 88 7.54 10.68 -4.62
CA ALA A 88 6.38 9.95 -5.12
C ALA A 88 5.05 10.42 -4.49
N LEU A 89 5.06 11.07 -3.33
CA LEU A 89 3.86 11.58 -2.67
C LEU A 89 3.31 12.86 -3.32
N GLY A 90 4.12 13.69 -3.97
CA GLY A 90 3.62 14.91 -4.61
C GLY A 90 4.70 15.68 -5.35
N ASN A 91 4.31 16.32 -6.46
CA ASN A 91 5.21 17.12 -7.31
C ASN A 91 5.24 18.62 -6.92
N SER A 92 4.42 19.03 -5.96
CA SER A 92 4.38 20.36 -5.37
C SER A 92 4.26 20.26 -3.85
N PHE A 93 4.62 21.32 -3.14
CA PHE A 93 4.51 21.36 -1.68
C PHE A 93 3.07 21.11 -1.19
N PRO A 94 2.02 21.77 -1.72
CA PRO A 94 0.64 21.48 -1.34
C PRO A 94 0.22 20.04 -1.63
N SER A 95 0.56 19.53 -2.82
CA SER A 95 0.25 18.15 -3.23
C SER A 95 0.88 17.14 -2.27
N PHE A 96 2.16 17.30 -1.92
CA PHE A 96 2.83 16.43 -0.96
C PHE A 96 2.09 16.42 0.39
N VAL A 97 1.76 17.60 0.93
CA VAL A 97 1.14 17.70 2.25
C VAL A 97 -0.28 17.12 2.26
N ALA A 98 -1.06 17.33 1.20
CA ALA A 98 -2.35 16.69 1.01
C ALA A 98 -2.24 15.14 0.95
N ASN A 99 -1.08 14.65 0.50
CA ASN A 99 -0.81 13.25 0.25
C ASN A 99 -0.08 12.55 1.42
N VAL A 100 0.30 13.26 2.49
CA VAL A 100 1.00 12.64 3.64
C VAL A 100 0.14 11.59 4.36
N ASN A 101 -1.18 11.76 4.37
CA ASN A 101 -2.09 10.77 4.93
C ASN A 101 -2.00 9.43 4.21
N TYR A 102 -1.60 9.38 2.94
CA TYR A 102 -1.39 8.12 2.24
C TYR A 102 -0.18 7.37 2.78
N LEU A 103 0.91 8.08 3.06
CA LEU A 103 2.07 7.49 3.69
C LEU A 103 1.69 6.97 5.08
N HIS A 104 0.96 7.75 5.86
CA HIS A 104 0.48 7.30 7.17
C HIS A 104 -0.44 6.09 7.06
N ASN A 105 -1.42 6.10 6.14
CA ASN A 105 -2.23 4.93 5.84
C ASN A 105 -1.33 3.75 5.46
N HIS A 106 -0.30 3.98 4.64
CA HIS A 106 0.62 2.94 4.20
C HIS A 106 1.32 2.28 5.39
N LEU A 107 1.80 3.08 6.33
CA LEU A 107 2.50 2.63 7.53
C LEU A 107 1.56 2.00 8.55
N GLU A 108 0.33 2.50 8.74
CA GLU A 108 -0.70 1.91 9.61
C GLU A 108 -1.00 0.45 9.23
N ARG A 109 -0.87 0.09 7.94
CA ARG A 109 -1.05 -1.30 7.48
C ARG A 109 -0.03 -2.25 8.03
N GLN A 110 1.23 -1.81 8.05
CA GLN A 110 2.35 -2.62 8.49
C GLN A 110 2.51 -2.56 10.01
N HIS A 111 1.83 -1.60 10.64
CA HIS A 111 1.86 -1.34 12.07
C HIS A 111 0.45 -1.08 12.60
N PRO A 112 -0.31 -2.13 12.92
CA PRO A 112 -1.72 -2.03 13.29
C PRO A 112 -1.99 -1.14 14.51
N HIS A 113 -1.00 -0.99 15.38
CA HIS A 113 -1.10 -0.12 16.55
C HIS A 113 -0.46 1.26 16.37
N ALA A 114 0.13 1.54 15.21
CA ALA A 114 0.63 2.87 14.92
C ALA A 114 -0.57 3.82 14.78
N LEU A 115 -0.49 4.94 15.49
CA LEU A 115 -1.47 6.00 15.42
C LEU A 115 -0.78 7.20 14.80
N PHE A 116 -1.21 7.60 13.61
CA PHE A 116 -0.69 8.78 12.93
C PHE A 116 -1.64 9.96 13.07
N PRO A 117 -1.13 11.19 12.98
CA PRO A 117 -2.00 12.35 12.89
C PRO A 117 -2.74 12.37 11.54
N TYR A 118 -3.89 13.02 11.54
CA TYR A 118 -4.62 13.34 10.34
C TYR A 118 -4.37 14.79 9.96
N ILE A 119 -4.05 15.01 8.68
CA ILE A 119 -3.79 16.33 8.11
C ILE A 119 -4.78 16.58 6.98
N GLU A 120 -5.60 17.61 7.08
CA GLU A 120 -6.48 18.07 6.01
C GLU A 120 -5.94 19.38 5.47
N VAL A 121 -5.91 19.50 4.14
CA VAL A 121 -5.39 20.67 3.43
C VAL A 121 -6.50 21.24 2.57
N VAL A 122 -6.69 22.56 2.64
CA VAL A 122 -7.51 23.32 1.68
C VAL A 122 -6.57 24.27 0.95
N HIS A 123 -6.41 24.06 -0.34
CA HIS A 123 -5.51 24.83 -1.20
C HIS A 123 -6.22 25.20 -2.49
N GLU A 124 -6.02 26.43 -2.96
CA GLU A 124 -6.48 26.90 -4.26
C GLU A 124 -5.28 27.01 -5.21
N ASP A 125 -5.43 26.46 -6.42
CA ASP A 125 -4.36 26.47 -7.43
C ASP A 125 -3.86 27.88 -7.72
N GLY A 126 -2.53 28.03 -7.80
CA GLY A 126 -1.86 29.30 -8.04
C GLY A 126 -1.68 30.19 -6.81
N GLN A 127 -2.22 29.82 -5.64
CA GLN A 127 -1.94 30.50 -4.38
C GLN A 127 -0.68 29.93 -3.72
N ASN A 128 0.15 30.81 -3.17
CA ASN A 128 1.31 30.44 -2.33
C ASN A 128 0.93 30.33 -0.84
N SER A 129 -0.30 29.88 -0.58
CA SER A 129 -0.81 29.65 0.76
C SER A 129 -1.90 28.59 0.77
N MET A 130 -1.97 27.80 1.85
CA MET A 130 -3.02 26.80 2.09
C MET A 130 -3.50 26.88 3.54
N GLU A 131 -4.74 26.47 3.77
CA GLU A 131 -5.23 26.16 5.12
C GLU A 131 -4.88 24.72 5.46
N LEU A 132 -4.34 24.50 6.65
CA LEU A 132 -4.01 23.17 7.16
C LEU A 132 -4.78 22.92 8.46
N HIS A 133 -5.38 21.75 8.57
CA HIS A 133 -6.05 21.29 9.78
C HIS A 133 -5.41 19.98 10.24
N TYR A 134 -4.98 19.96 11.49
CA TYR A 134 -4.34 18.82 12.13
C TYR A 134 -5.23 18.29 13.23
N SER A 135 -5.43 16.98 13.26
CA SER A 135 -5.98 16.28 14.42
C SER A 135 -5.13 15.07 14.79
N SER A 136 -5.10 14.78 16.08
CA SER A 136 -4.40 13.62 16.60
C SER A 136 -5.07 13.09 17.85
N THR A 137 -4.92 11.79 18.08
CA THR A 137 -5.23 11.15 19.36
C THR A 137 -4.25 11.57 20.45
N ARG A 138 -3.12 12.22 20.10
CA ARG A 138 -2.11 12.70 21.04
C ARG A 138 -2.22 14.20 21.26
N SER A 139 -2.24 14.57 22.53
CA SER A 139 -2.28 15.96 22.99
C SER A 139 -0.88 16.58 22.96
N GLY A 140 -0.77 17.84 22.56
CA GLY A 140 0.45 18.64 22.67
C GLY A 140 1.49 18.42 21.57
N MET A 141 1.19 17.60 20.55
CA MET A 141 2.16 17.21 19.51
C MET A 141 2.19 18.13 18.27
N LYS A 142 1.38 19.19 18.26
CA LYS A 142 1.11 20.01 17.06
C LYS A 142 2.37 20.65 16.45
N LYS A 143 3.39 20.95 17.26
CA LYS A 143 4.63 21.62 16.82
C LYS A 143 5.58 20.73 16.02
N ILE A 144 5.43 19.41 16.10
CA ILE A 144 6.11 18.49 15.19
C ILE A 144 5.75 18.85 13.74
N VAL A 145 4.47 19.09 13.46
CA VAL A 145 3.98 19.45 12.12
C VAL A 145 4.64 20.73 11.62
N VAL A 146 4.80 21.73 12.48
CA VAL A 146 5.46 23.00 12.13
C VAL A 146 6.91 22.77 11.70
N GLY A 147 7.67 22.01 12.50
CA GLY A 147 9.05 21.68 12.17
C GLY A 147 9.16 20.88 10.88
N THR A 148 8.31 19.85 10.73
CA THR A 148 8.28 18.97 9.56
C THR A 148 7.97 19.74 8.27
N LEU A 149 6.93 20.57 8.25
CA LEU A 149 6.55 21.29 7.02
C LEU A 149 7.54 22.37 6.64
N THR A 150 8.14 23.04 7.62
CA THR A 150 9.18 24.05 7.38
C THR A 150 10.41 23.42 6.74
N GLU A 151 10.90 22.31 7.30
CA GLU A 151 12.11 21.64 6.79
C GLU A 151 11.87 20.93 5.46
N LEU A 152 10.69 20.34 5.28
CA LEU A 152 10.28 19.74 4.02
C LEU A 152 10.24 20.78 2.90
N GLY A 153 9.59 21.93 3.13
CA GLY A 153 9.54 23.02 2.16
C GLY A 153 10.94 23.46 1.73
N ARG A 154 11.85 23.59 2.70
CA ARG A 154 13.25 23.99 2.47
C ARG A 154 14.05 22.96 1.68
N GLN A 155 14.01 21.68 2.06
CA GLN A 155 14.91 20.67 1.48
C GLN A 155 14.40 20.01 0.20
N MET A 156 13.08 19.96 0.01
CA MET A 156 12.49 19.26 -1.13
C MET A 156 11.93 20.19 -2.19
N PHE A 157 11.55 21.41 -1.82
CA PHE A 157 10.84 22.34 -2.72
C PHE A 157 11.53 23.70 -2.85
N ASP A 158 12.66 23.92 -2.18
CA ASP A 158 13.38 25.21 -2.15
C ASP A 158 12.48 26.38 -1.71
N LEU A 159 11.61 26.13 -0.73
CA LEU A 159 10.64 27.09 -0.19
C LEU A 159 10.97 27.50 1.25
N GLU A 160 10.82 28.78 1.54
CA GLU A 160 10.73 29.32 2.90
C GLU A 160 9.24 29.31 3.31
N VAL A 161 8.88 28.41 4.22
CA VAL A 161 7.50 28.19 4.69
C VAL A 161 7.26 28.94 6.01
N SER A 162 6.11 29.58 6.13
CA SER A 162 5.62 30.26 7.33
C SER A 162 4.25 29.73 7.72
N MET A 163 4.03 29.49 9.01
CA MET A 163 2.78 28.93 9.54
C MET A 163 2.23 29.83 10.64
N VAL A 164 1.02 30.34 10.45
CA VAL A 164 0.31 31.17 11.44
C VAL A 164 -0.89 30.39 11.96
N GLU A 165 -0.92 30.11 13.26
CA GLU A 165 -2.01 29.35 13.88
C GLU A 165 -3.33 30.15 13.83
N GLN A 166 -4.42 29.45 13.53
CA GLN A 166 -5.76 30.01 13.34
C GLN A 166 -6.79 29.26 14.19
N GLN A 167 -7.98 29.86 14.34
CA GLN A 167 -9.11 29.17 14.96
C GLN A 167 -9.58 28.02 14.08
N SER A 168 -9.64 26.80 14.63
CA SER A 168 -10.11 25.64 13.89
C SER A 168 -11.59 25.73 13.51
N PRO A 169 -12.01 25.28 12.32
CA PRO A 169 -13.41 25.27 11.92
C PRO A 169 -14.31 24.48 12.87
N ARG A 170 -15.56 24.93 13.08
CA ARG A 170 -16.51 24.27 14.00
C ARG A 170 -16.76 22.79 13.71
N TYR A 171 -16.76 22.38 12.44
CA TYR A 171 -16.96 20.97 12.07
C TYR A 171 -15.79 20.09 12.52
N PHE A 172 -14.59 20.66 12.63
CA PHE A 172 -13.38 19.99 13.10
C PHE A 172 -13.30 19.92 14.63
N GLN A 173 -14.17 20.67 15.33
CA GLN A 173 -14.25 20.73 16.80
C GLN A 173 -15.26 19.73 17.40
N ARG A 174 -16.08 19.05 16.57
CA ARG A 174 -17.10 18.10 17.01
C ARG A 174 -16.45 16.80 17.50
N ASP A 175 -15.95 16.83 18.74
CA ASP A 175 -15.80 15.68 19.67
C ASP A 175 -15.17 16.09 21.03
N MET A 176 -15.10 17.39 21.36
CA MET A 176 -14.06 17.84 22.28
C MET A 176 -14.56 18.69 23.45
N VAL A 177 -14.66 18.07 24.63
CA VAL A 177 -14.71 18.76 25.92
C VAL A 177 -13.28 19.10 26.43
N ASN A 178 -12.21 18.59 25.78
CA ASN A 178 -10.80 18.80 26.17
C ASN A 178 -9.87 19.18 24.97
N SER A 179 -10.37 19.94 23.98
CA SER A 179 -9.87 20.09 22.59
C SER A 179 -8.52 20.75 22.36
N GLY A 180 -8.14 21.76 23.16
CA GLY A 180 -7.19 22.79 22.71
C GLY A 180 -5.79 22.30 22.33
N HIS A 181 -5.44 21.07 22.68
CA HIS A 181 -4.11 20.50 22.48
C HIS A 181 -4.07 19.32 21.48
N ARG A 182 -5.21 18.81 21.01
CA ARG A 182 -5.29 17.62 20.13
C ARG A 182 -5.63 17.94 18.68
N ALA A 183 -6.11 19.16 18.44
CA ALA A 183 -6.37 19.70 17.12
C ALA A 183 -5.76 21.09 17.00
N ALA A 184 -5.33 21.45 15.80
CA ALA A 184 -4.81 22.78 15.49
C ALA A 184 -5.06 23.10 14.01
N SER A 185 -5.12 24.39 13.69
CA SER A 185 -5.26 24.85 12.31
C SER A 185 -4.25 25.96 12.04
N TRP A 186 -3.72 26.01 10.82
CA TRP A 186 -2.79 27.06 10.39
C TRP A 186 -3.15 27.58 9.02
N CYS A 187 -2.89 28.86 8.79
CA CYS A 187 -2.60 29.36 7.45
C CYS A 187 -1.11 29.18 7.20
N VAL A 188 -0.79 28.37 6.20
CA VAL A 188 0.57 28.08 5.76
C VAL A 188 0.82 28.88 4.50
N SER A 189 1.87 29.69 4.46
CA SER A 189 2.28 30.44 3.26
C SER A 189 3.76 30.20 2.96
N TRP A 190 4.16 30.36 1.70
CA TRP A 190 5.54 30.11 1.30
C TRP A 190 6.03 31.07 0.22
N LYS A 191 7.35 31.21 0.13
CA LYS A 191 8.05 31.95 -0.93
C LYS A 191 9.31 31.18 -1.34
N PRO A 192 9.81 31.34 -2.58
CA PRO A 192 11.09 30.75 -2.98
C PRO A 192 12.24 31.25 -2.09
N VAL A 193 13.21 30.38 -1.79
CA VAL A 193 14.42 30.79 -1.06
C VAL A 193 15.27 31.72 -1.94
N GLU A 194 15.57 32.93 -1.45
CA GLU A 194 16.41 33.89 -2.18
C GLU A 194 17.86 33.39 -2.31
N GLY A 195 18.41 33.41 -3.54
CA GLY A 195 19.83 33.15 -3.79
C GLY A 195 20.22 31.74 -4.27
N VAL A 196 19.26 30.83 -4.50
CA VAL A 196 19.55 29.52 -5.09
C VAL A 196 19.56 29.61 -6.62
N THR A 197 20.73 29.87 -7.21
CA THR A 197 21.01 29.40 -8.57
C THR A 197 21.21 27.89 -8.49
N SER A 198 20.45 27.13 -9.27
CA SER A 198 20.49 25.67 -9.35
C SER A 198 21.93 25.14 -9.42
N SER A 199 22.48 24.77 -8.27
CA SER A 199 23.74 24.06 -8.14
C SER A 199 23.58 23.08 -6.98
N SER A 200 23.30 21.84 -7.34
CA SER A 200 23.27 20.70 -6.43
C SER A 200 24.66 20.53 -5.80
N SER A 201 24.79 20.98 -4.55
CA SER A 201 25.94 20.62 -3.70
C SER A 201 25.41 19.97 -2.43
N SER A 202 25.20 18.66 -2.50
CA SER A 202 24.97 17.83 -1.32
C SER A 202 26.27 17.76 -0.51
N SER A 203 26.44 18.62 0.48
CA SER A 203 27.46 18.38 1.51
C SER A 203 27.00 17.20 2.36
N SER A 204 27.50 16.00 2.08
CA SER A 204 27.25 14.81 2.88
C SER A 204 27.92 14.98 4.25
N ARG A 205 27.16 15.38 5.26
CA ARG A 205 27.59 15.11 6.65
C ARG A 205 27.47 13.60 6.84
N GLN A 206 28.58 12.94 7.12
CA GLN A 206 28.58 11.53 7.50
C GLN A 206 27.79 11.37 8.80
N ALA A 207 26.69 10.62 8.75
CA ALA A 207 25.97 10.17 9.93
C ALA A 207 26.94 9.41 10.86
N LYS A 208 26.86 9.65 12.17
CA LYS A 208 27.72 9.00 13.17
C LYS A 208 27.38 7.53 13.41
N MET A 209 26.22 7.06 12.95
CA MET A 209 25.85 5.64 12.87
C MET A 209 26.10 5.11 11.47
N SER A 210 26.58 3.87 11.34
CA SER A 210 26.87 3.29 10.02
C SER A 210 25.56 3.07 9.24
N PHE A 211 25.60 3.25 7.91
CA PHE A 211 24.43 3.02 7.04
C PHE A 211 23.71 1.69 7.34
N PRO A 212 24.39 0.55 7.61
CA PRO A 212 23.72 -0.68 8.05
C PRO A 212 22.98 -0.57 9.39
N GLU A 213 23.54 0.08 10.42
CA GLU A 213 22.90 0.23 11.74
C GLU A 213 21.71 1.19 11.71
N LEU A 214 21.82 2.26 10.92
CA LEU A 214 20.79 3.28 10.69
C LEU A 214 19.65 2.75 9.80
N HIS A 215 20.00 1.97 8.78
CA HIS A 215 19.07 1.22 7.94
C HIS A 215 18.37 0.11 8.74
N PHE A 216 19.08 -0.61 9.63
CA PHE A 216 18.45 -1.54 10.58
C PHE A 216 17.49 -0.81 11.52
N ALA A 217 17.88 0.34 12.09
CA ALA A 217 17.04 1.12 12.99
C ALA A 217 15.78 1.72 12.34
N MET A 218 15.76 1.92 11.01
CA MET A 218 14.65 2.53 10.27
C MET A 218 13.84 1.58 9.40
N MET A 219 14.40 0.42 9.04
CA MET A 219 13.72 -0.60 8.22
C MET A 219 13.24 -1.81 9.03
N ASP A 220 13.38 -1.82 10.35
CA ASP A 220 12.88 -2.91 11.18
C ASP A 220 11.39 -2.80 11.51
N LEU A 221 10.57 -2.70 10.45
CA LEU A 221 9.13 -2.94 10.49
C LEU A 221 8.79 -4.44 10.51
N GLY A 222 9.78 -5.32 10.29
CA GLY A 222 9.52 -6.72 10.00
C GLY A 222 10.63 -7.73 10.30
N LYS A 223 11.78 -7.34 10.87
CA LYS A 223 12.87 -8.25 11.25
C LYS A 223 12.99 -8.49 12.76
N PHE A 224 12.30 -7.74 13.62
CA PHE A 224 12.27 -7.99 15.07
C PHE A 224 11.04 -8.80 15.54
N LEU A 225 10.68 -9.86 14.81
CA LEU A 225 10.00 -11.01 15.42
C LEU A 225 10.95 -12.22 15.41
N ASN A 226 11.82 -12.17 16.42
CA ASN A 226 12.73 -13.19 16.93
C ASN A 226 14.09 -13.33 16.26
N SER A 227 15.07 -12.66 16.86
CA SER A 227 16.43 -13.15 16.85
C SER A 227 16.51 -14.47 17.63
N SER A 228 17.15 -15.46 17.01
CA SER A 228 18.04 -16.36 17.72
C SER A 228 19.31 -16.42 16.91
N PHE A 229 20.39 -15.94 17.53
CA PHE A 229 21.74 -15.99 17.00
C PHE A 229 22.18 -17.45 16.73
N PHE A 230 23.05 -17.59 15.72
CA PHE A 230 23.70 -18.79 15.18
C PHE A 230 22.90 -19.61 14.14
N ASP A 231 23.14 -19.31 12.86
CA ASP A 231 23.32 -20.36 11.86
C ASP A 231 24.70 -20.20 11.19
N PRO A 232 25.68 -21.09 11.50
CA PRO A 232 26.98 -21.12 10.83
C PRO A 232 26.92 -21.63 9.38
N PHE A 233 25.75 -21.95 8.82
CA PHE A 233 25.60 -22.52 7.48
C PHE A 233 24.83 -21.63 6.48
N SER A 234 25.03 -20.31 6.51
CA SER A 234 24.73 -19.44 5.35
C SER A 234 25.91 -19.43 4.35
N CYS A 235 26.30 -20.61 3.87
CA CYS A 235 27.20 -20.77 2.73
C CYS A 235 26.43 -21.33 1.54
N CYS A 236 25.31 -20.70 1.20
CA CYS A 236 24.69 -20.81 -0.13
C CYS A 236 24.45 -19.41 -0.68
N ARG A 237 25.52 -18.61 -0.78
CA ARG A 237 25.59 -17.57 -1.80
C ARG A 237 25.61 -18.27 -3.16
N GLN A 238 24.44 -18.56 -3.73
CA GLN A 238 24.35 -18.50 -5.17
C GLN A 238 24.41 -17.02 -5.53
N GLN A 239 25.64 -16.52 -5.68
CA GLN A 239 25.87 -15.40 -6.58
C GLN A 239 25.30 -15.83 -7.93
N PHE A 240 24.08 -15.42 -8.26
CA PHE A 240 23.66 -15.30 -9.64
C PHE A 240 24.49 -14.17 -10.25
N GLN A 241 25.76 -14.47 -10.53
CA GLN A 241 26.48 -13.78 -11.57
C GLN A 241 25.68 -14.05 -12.84
N LEU A 242 25.11 -12.98 -13.42
CA LEU A 242 24.80 -12.93 -14.84
C LEU A 242 26.10 -13.24 -15.59
N ARG A 243 26.41 -14.53 -15.73
CA ARG A 243 27.42 -15.00 -16.66
C ARG A 243 26.80 -14.83 -18.03
N GLU A 244 27.23 -13.80 -18.75
CA GLU A 244 27.32 -13.87 -20.20
C GLU A 244 28.40 -14.92 -20.55
N CYS A 245 28.09 -16.18 -20.29
CA CYS A 245 28.80 -17.29 -20.89
C CYS A 245 28.05 -17.61 -22.17
N ILE A 246 28.61 -17.19 -23.30
CA ILE A 246 28.32 -17.79 -24.59
C ILE A 246 28.80 -19.24 -24.48
N SER A 247 27.89 -20.13 -24.06
CA SER A 247 28.09 -21.56 -24.01
C SER A 247 27.01 -22.22 -24.86
N ALA A 248 27.39 -23.27 -25.58
CA ALA A 248 26.52 -24.02 -26.49
C ALA A 248 25.42 -24.85 -25.78
N SER A 249 25.07 -24.53 -24.54
CA SER A 249 23.99 -25.18 -23.80
C SER A 249 22.65 -24.53 -24.15
N PRO A 250 21.57 -25.32 -24.36
CA PRO A 250 20.27 -24.76 -24.66
C PRO A 250 19.77 -23.86 -23.53
N SER A 251 19.16 -22.74 -23.90
CA SER A 251 18.49 -21.81 -23.00
C SER A 251 17.35 -22.49 -22.25
N GLU A 252 16.91 -21.89 -21.14
CA GLU A 252 15.77 -22.41 -20.37
C GLU A 252 14.50 -22.54 -21.23
N ALA A 253 14.26 -21.57 -22.13
CA ALA A 253 13.15 -21.62 -23.08
C ALA A 253 13.27 -22.77 -24.08
N GLU A 254 14.47 -23.03 -24.62
CA GLU A 254 14.70 -24.14 -25.55
C GLU A 254 14.52 -25.51 -24.87
N ARG A 255 14.98 -25.64 -23.62
CA ARG A 255 14.75 -26.86 -22.82
C ARG A 255 13.27 -27.08 -22.57
N LYS A 256 12.55 -26.01 -22.18
CA LYS A 256 11.12 -26.11 -21.89
C LYS A 256 10.31 -26.43 -23.13
N PHE A 257 10.65 -25.83 -24.27
CA PHE A 257 10.02 -26.16 -25.54
C PHE A 257 10.23 -27.62 -25.92
N ALA A 258 11.46 -28.15 -25.78
CA ALA A 258 11.75 -29.56 -26.07
C ALA A 258 10.96 -30.53 -25.16
N GLU A 259 10.64 -30.13 -23.93
CA GLU A 259 9.82 -30.92 -23.01
C GLU A 259 8.35 -31.02 -23.46
N VAL A 260 7.80 -29.92 -24.02
CA VAL A 260 6.36 -29.82 -24.32
C VAL A 260 6.01 -30.07 -25.79
N GLN A 261 6.99 -29.98 -26.69
CA GLN A 261 6.75 -30.12 -28.13
C GLN A 261 6.17 -31.50 -28.44
N GLY A 262 5.03 -31.51 -29.15
CA GLY A 262 4.36 -32.75 -29.54
C GLY A 262 3.44 -33.35 -28.48
N LEU A 263 3.34 -32.74 -27.29
CA LEU A 263 2.35 -33.12 -26.27
C LEU A 263 0.96 -32.55 -26.58
N SER A 264 -0.09 -33.18 -26.02
CA SER A 264 -1.46 -32.66 -26.07
C SER A 264 -1.59 -31.37 -25.24
N LEU A 265 -2.64 -30.58 -25.48
CA LEU A 265 -2.88 -29.31 -24.79
C LEU A 265 -2.96 -29.49 -23.27
N ASP A 266 -3.65 -30.53 -22.78
CA ASP A 266 -3.77 -30.82 -21.34
C ASP A 266 -2.40 -31.08 -20.70
N ARG A 267 -1.52 -31.81 -21.41
CA ARG A 267 -0.16 -32.09 -20.93
C ARG A 267 0.73 -30.85 -21.01
N GLN A 268 0.53 -29.99 -22.00
CA GLN A 268 1.22 -28.70 -22.06
C GLN A 268 0.81 -27.81 -20.88
N GLU A 269 -0.47 -27.79 -20.50
CA GLU A 269 -0.97 -27.01 -19.36
C GLU A 269 -0.34 -27.43 -18.03
N GLU A 270 -0.17 -28.73 -17.80
CA GLU A 270 0.49 -29.25 -16.59
C GLU A 270 1.95 -28.84 -16.48
N ILE A 271 2.63 -28.59 -17.60
CA ILE A 271 4.08 -28.40 -17.65
C ILE A 271 4.47 -26.92 -17.79
N LEU A 272 3.64 -26.10 -18.43
CA LEU A 272 4.00 -24.74 -18.84
C LEU A 272 3.76 -23.66 -17.78
N LEU A 273 3.08 -23.98 -16.67
CA LEU A 273 2.91 -23.02 -15.59
C LEU A 273 4.26 -22.77 -14.89
N ARG A 274 4.58 -21.49 -14.72
CA ARG A 274 5.82 -21.04 -14.08
C ARG A 274 5.57 -19.92 -13.12
N ALA A 275 6.42 -19.79 -12.11
CA ALA A 275 6.34 -18.77 -11.10
C ALA A 275 7.70 -18.11 -10.85
N THR A 276 7.70 -16.84 -10.48
CA THR A 276 8.91 -16.06 -10.20
C THR A 276 8.92 -15.62 -8.75
N PRO A 277 9.96 -15.91 -7.96
CA PRO A 277 10.04 -15.44 -6.58
C PRO A 277 10.02 -13.91 -6.48
N ALA A 278 9.33 -13.37 -5.47
CA ALA A 278 9.24 -11.95 -5.20
C ALA A 278 10.63 -11.30 -5.05
N SER A 279 11.61 -12.01 -4.48
CA SER A 279 12.99 -11.52 -4.36
C SER A 279 13.66 -11.14 -5.69
N CYS A 280 13.16 -11.66 -6.82
CA CYS A 280 13.68 -11.33 -8.15
C CYS A 280 13.04 -10.06 -8.74
N LEU A 281 11.85 -9.69 -8.27
CA LEU A 281 10.95 -8.72 -8.91
C LEU A 281 10.62 -7.52 -8.04
N ALA A 282 10.69 -7.68 -6.73
CA ALA A 282 10.20 -6.73 -5.75
C ALA A 282 11.31 -6.34 -4.78
N ALA A 283 11.32 -5.06 -4.41
CA ALA A 283 12.31 -4.48 -3.50
C ALA A 283 11.72 -3.22 -2.85
N ALA A 284 12.07 -2.94 -1.60
CA ALA A 284 11.80 -1.63 -1.01
C ALA A 284 12.71 -0.56 -1.64
N TRP A 285 12.29 0.71 -1.57
CA TRP A 285 13.04 1.86 -2.14
C TRP A 285 14.47 2.01 -1.62
N THR A 286 14.72 1.50 -0.43
CA THR A 286 15.99 1.55 0.29
C THR A 286 16.83 0.29 0.10
N ASP A 287 16.29 -0.75 -0.53
CA ASP A 287 17.02 -2.01 -0.75
C ASP A 287 18.07 -1.84 -1.86
N ASP A 288 19.27 -2.35 -1.63
CA ASP A 288 20.35 -2.34 -2.63
C ASP A 288 19.94 -3.03 -3.95
N HIS A 289 19.08 -4.05 -3.86
CA HIS A 289 18.56 -4.80 -5.01
C HIS A 289 17.52 -4.01 -5.83
N MET A 290 17.03 -2.86 -5.37
CA MET A 290 16.10 -2.02 -6.13
C MET A 290 16.61 -1.71 -7.54
N LYS A 291 17.93 -1.52 -7.72
CA LYS A 291 18.53 -1.30 -9.04
C LYS A 291 18.29 -2.46 -10.01
N THR A 292 18.34 -3.69 -9.53
CA THR A 292 18.08 -4.89 -10.33
C THR A 292 16.60 -5.00 -10.69
N CYS A 293 15.71 -4.81 -9.71
CA CYS A 293 14.26 -4.80 -9.95
C CYS A 293 13.86 -3.68 -10.92
N ARG A 294 14.44 -2.48 -10.79
CA ARG A 294 14.24 -1.37 -11.72
C ARG A 294 14.59 -1.79 -13.15
N LYS A 295 15.75 -2.42 -13.35
CA LYS A 295 16.18 -2.91 -14.68
C LYS A 295 15.20 -3.95 -15.25
N PHE A 296 14.64 -4.81 -14.40
CA PHE A 296 13.61 -5.75 -14.82
C PHE A 296 12.37 -5.00 -15.33
N TRP A 297 11.86 -4.03 -14.58
CA TRP A 297 10.60 -3.33 -14.91
C TRP A 297 10.72 -2.21 -15.94
N SER A 298 11.92 -1.68 -16.19
CA SER A 298 12.13 -0.54 -17.09
C SER A 298 12.04 -0.88 -18.58
N SER A 299 12.08 -2.15 -18.93
CA SER A 299 12.01 -2.62 -20.32
C SER A 299 10.64 -3.20 -20.64
N SER A 300 10.13 -2.92 -21.84
CA SER A 300 8.96 -3.59 -22.41
C SER A 300 9.32 -4.74 -23.35
N VAL A 301 10.46 -5.39 -23.13
CA VAL A 301 10.88 -6.58 -23.86
C VAL A 301 11.29 -7.62 -22.84
N GLY A 302 10.69 -8.81 -22.91
CA GLY A 302 11.16 -9.97 -22.17
C GLY A 302 12.25 -10.70 -22.95
N THR A 303 13.16 -11.33 -22.22
CA THR A 303 14.32 -12.04 -22.75
C THR A 303 14.40 -13.43 -22.12
N SER A 304 15.16 -14.34 -22.72
CA SER A 304 15.49 -15.64 -22.11
C SER A 304 16.06 -15.50 -20.70
N SER A 305 16.81 -14.42 -20.43
CA SER A 305 17.30 -14.11 -19.08
C SER A 305 16.18 -13.73 -18.11
N ASN A 306 15.11 -13.09 -18.57
CA ASN A 306 13.92 -12.86 -17.74
C ASN A 306 13.17 -14.18 -17.50
N TYR A 307 13.03 -15.01 -18.54
CA TYR A 307 12.37 -16.30 -18.43
C TYR A 307 13.06 -17.22 -17.41
N ALA A 308 14.39 -17.22 -17.40
CA ALA A 308 15.21 -17.97 -16.46
C ALA A 308 15.10 -17.53 -14.99
N LEU A 309 14.44 -16.39 -14.69
CA LEU A 309 14.14 -15.99 -13.31
C LEU A 309 12.97 -16.78 -12.73
N SER A 310 12.10 -17.30 -13.59
CA SER A 310 10.97 -18.14 -13.18
C SER A 310 11.37 -19.61 -13.09
N HIS A 311 10.59 -20.40 -12.38
CA HIS A 311 10.72 -21.86 -12.26
C HIS A 311 9.37 -22.53 -12.53
N ASP A 312 9.40 -23.82 -12.85
CA ASP A 312 8.18 -24.62 -13.01
C ASP A 312 7.36 -24.62 -11.72
N ALA A 313 6.05 -24.48 -11.85
CA ALA A 313 5.15 -24.36 -10.72
C ALA A 313 3.83 -25.07 -10.99
N ASP A 314 3.30 -25.75 -9.98
CA ASP A 314 1.95 -26.30 -10.02
C ASP A 314 0.89 -25.25 -9.62
N TRP A 315 1.33 -24.23 -8.90
CA TRP A 315 0.48 -23.18 -8.32
C TRP A 315 1.27 -21.89 -8.10
N VAL A 316 0.59 -20.74 -8.10
CA VAL A 316 1.22 -19.43 -7.88
C VAL A 316 0.46 -18.59 -6.86
N ASP A 317 1.16 -17.90 -5.96
CA ASP A 317 0.51 -17.11 -4.92
C ASP A 317 -0.24 -15.89 -5.50
N VAL A 318 0.37 -15.19 -6.48
CA VAL A 318 -0.20 -13.95 -7.02
C VAL A 318 0.05 -13.80 -8.53
N PHE A 319 -1.01 -13.63 -9.30
CA PHE A 319 -0.94 -13.19 -10.70
C PHE A 319 -0.75 -11.68 -10.76
N VAL A 320 0.29 -11.18 -11.45
CA VAL A 320 0.54 -9.74 -11.58
C VAL A 320 0.10 -9.26 -12.96
N SER A 321 -0.92 -8.42 -13.01
CA SER A 321 -1.27 -7.69 -14.23
C SER A 321 -0.85 -6.24 -14.18
N HIS A 322 -0.27 -5.77 -15.28
CA HIS A 322 0.27 -4.42 -15.36
C HIS A 322 0.47 -3.92 -16.79
N SER A 323 0.47 -2.59 -16.95
CA SER A 323 1.00 -1.95 -18.15
C SER A 323 2.52 -2.03 -18.17
N TRP A 324 3.12 -2.54 -19.26
CA TRP A 324 4.57 -2.66 -19.38
C TRP A 324 5.26 -1.30 -19.39
N GLN A 325 4.76 -0.39 -20.22
CA GLN A 325 5.25 0.98 -20.36
C GLN A 325 4.56 1.94 -19.38
N PRO A 326 5.25 3.01 -18.94
CA PRO A 326 4.59 4.09 -18.22
C PRO A 326 3.59 4.81 -19.13
N PRO A 327 2.54 5.44 -18.57
CA PRO A 327 1.77 6.46 -19.27
C PRO A 327 2.69 7.51 -19.92
N VAL A 328 2.29 8.06 -21.07
CA VAL A 328 3.11 9.04 -21.82
C VAL A 328 3.28 10.33 -21.01
N ASP A 329 2.27 10.69 -20.24
CA ASP A 329 2.19 11.83 -19.32
C ASP A 329 2.67 11.49 -17.90
N TRP A 330 3.34 10.34 -17.69
CA TRP A 330 3.75 9.89 -16.36
C TRP A 330 4.58 10.92 -15.61
N GLU A 331 5.63 11.47 -16.22
CA GLU A 331 6.52 12.43 -15.55
C GLU A 331 5.77 13.73 -15.18
N GLN A 332 4.86 14.18 -16.07
CA GLN A 332 4.01 15.34 -15.80
C GLN A 332 3.10 15.10 -14.60
N MET A 333 2.45 13.94 -14.56
CA MET A 333 1.44 13.62 -13.55
C MET A 333 2.02 13.17 -12.21
N MET A 334 3.12 12.43 -12.24
CA MET A 334 3.75 11.86 -11.04
C MET A 334 4.88 12.71 -10.49
N GLY A 335 5.46 13.58 -11.33
CA GLY A 335 6.59 14.43 -11.01
C GLY A 335 7.91 13.92 -11.61
N PRO A 336 8.88 14.84 -11.82
CA PRO A 336 10.23 14.46 -12.22
C PRO A 336 10.88 13.56 -11.16
N ASP A 337 11.74 12.65 -11.60
CA ASP A 337 12.45 11.65 -10.77
C ASP A 337 11.58 10.55 -10.11
N VAL A 338 10.28 10.49 -10.40
CA VAL A 338 9.42 9.38 -9.95
C VAL A 338 9.47 8.25 -10.98
N ASP A 339 10.32 7.25 -10.73
CA ASP A 339 10.55 6.15 -11.66
C ASP A 339 9.43 5.10 -11.61
N TYR A 340 8.77 4.86 -12.74
CA TYR A 340 7.67 3.90 -12.85
C TYR A 340 8.07 2.47 -12.50
N ALA A 341 9.29 2.05 -12.87
CA ALA A 341 9.79 0.71 -12.58
C ALA A 341 10.09 0.51 -11.09
N GLU A 342 10.61 1.54 -10.42
CA GLU A 342 10.82 1.51 -8.96
C GLU A 342 9.50 1.48 -8.18
N ILE A 343 8.46 2.22 -8.63
CA ILE A 343 7.11 2.13 -8.02
C ILE A 343 6.56 0.71 -8.13
N LYS A 344 6.64 0.06 -9.30
CA LYS A 344 6.16 -1.32 -9.45
C LYS A 344 6.85 -2.27 -8.48
N ALA A 345 8.19 -2.20 -8.41
CA ALA A 345 8.98 -3.06 -7.53
C ALA A 345 8.62 -2.84 -6.05
N ALA A 346 8.47 -1.59 -5.62
CA ALA A 346 8.11 -1.25 -4.25
C ALA A 346 6.70 -1.72 -3.90
N THR A 347 5.73 -1.49 -4.79
CA THR A 347 4.35 -1.93 -4.61
C THR A 347 4.24 -3.46 -4.50
N LEU A 348 4.95 -4.20 -5.36
CA LEU A 348 4.96 -5.67 -5.28
C LEU A 348 5.67 -6.19 -4.03
N ALA A 349 6.64 -5.44 -3.48
CA ALA A 349 7.28 -5.81 -2.21
C ALA A 349 6.30 -5.73 -1.05
N VAL A 350 5.41 -4.75 -1.07
CA VAL A 350 4.32 -4.62 -0.09
C VAL A 350 3.37 -5.80 -0.24
N MET A 351 2.90 -6.07 -1.46
CA MET A 351 2.00 -7.20 -1.73
C MET A 351 2.60 -8.54 -1.26
N ALA A 352 3.86 -8.80 -1.58
CA ALA A 352 4.52 -10.03 -1.15
C ALA A 352 4.61 -10.15 0.38
N LYS A 353 4.88 -9.06 1.09
CA LYS A 353 4.91 -9.03 2.56
C LYS A 353 3.53 -9.28 3.16
N ASP A 354 2.48 -8.72 2.56
CA ASP A 354 1.11 -8.91 3.02
C ASP A 354 0.66 -10.37 2.84
N VAL A 355 0.93 -10.96 1.67
CA VAL A 355 0.66 -12.37 1.39
C VAL A 355 1.44 -13.28 2.34
N ALA A 356 2.73 -13.02 2.51
CA ALA A 356 3.57 -13.81 3.41
C ALA A 356 3.12 -13.72 4.87
N THR A 357 2.67 -12.56 5.32
CA THR A 357 2.14 -12.38 6.68
C THR A 357 0.82 -13.13 6.86
N ALA A 358 -0.04 -13.17 5.84
CA ALA A 358 -1.32 -13.85 5.90
C ALA A 358 -1.20 -15.38 5.82
N GLN A 359 -0.28 -15.89 5.00
CA GLN A 359 -0.21 -17.32 4.67
C GLN A 359 0.97 -18.06 5.32
N ARG A 360 2.06 -17.35 5.64
CA ARG A 360 3.35 -17.93 6.03
C ARG A 360 4.00 -17.06 7.12
N SER A 361 5.25 -16.68 6.95
CA SER A 361 5.98 -15.71 7.78
C SER A 361 6.45 -14.53 6.94
N LEU A 362 6.45 -13.33 7.54
CA LEU A 362 7.00 -12.12 6.92
C LEU A 362 8.47 -12.31 6.47
N GLN A 363 9.25 -13.15 7.15
CA GLN A 363 10.64 -13.45 6.78
C GLN A 363 10.75 -14.15 5.41
N GLU A 364 9.69 -14.82 4.99
CA GLU A 364 9.62 -15.58 3.75
C GLU A 364 9.01 -14.77 2.60
N TRP A 365 8.79 -13.46 2.77
CA TRP A 365 8.17 -12.62 1.74
C TRP A 365 8.86 -12.71 0.37
N GLY A 366 10.19 -12.86 0.34
CA GLY A 366 10.95 -13.02 -0.89
C GLY A 366 10.65 -14.31 -1.65
N GLN A 367 10.07 -15.32 -0.97
CA GLN A 367 9.67 -16.61 -1.53
C GLN A 367 8.22 -16.62 -2.04
N ILE A 368 7.44 -15.56 -1.80
CA ILE A 368 6.12 -15.42 -2.43
C ILE A 368 6.29 -15.43 -3.94
N THR A 369 5.46 -16.22 -4.60
CA THR A 369 5.58 -16.46 -6.03
C THR A 369 4.65 -15.54 -6.80
N PHE A 370 5.23 -14.85 -7.78
CA PHE A 370 4.51 -14.02 -8.74
C PHE A 370 4.48 -14.68 -10.11
N TRP A 371 3.30 -14.70 -10.71
CA TRP A 371 3.19 -14.91 -12.15
C TRP A 371 3.29 -13.54 -12.82
N VAL A 372 4.31 -13.34 -13.65
CA VAL A 372 4.50 -12.11 -14.44
C VAL A 372 4.79 -12.52 -15.86
N ASP A 373 4.00 -12.05 -16.83
CA ASP A 373 4.12 -12.41 -18.25
C ASP A 373 5.55 -12.24 -18.80
N LYS A 374 6.28 -11.23 -18.36
CA LYS A 374 7.67 -10.97 -18.78
C LYS A 374 8.67 -12.06 -18.34
N ALA A 375 8.40 -12.75 -17.23
CA ALA A 375 9.27 -13.77 -16.66
C ALA A 375 8.70 -15.20 -16.80
N CYS A 376 7.38 -15.36 -16.83
CA CYS A 376 6.71 -16.65 -16.89
C CYS A 376 6.36 -17.09 -18.31
N ILE A 377 6.47 -16.20 -19.31
CA ILE A 377 6.33 -16.52 -20.73
C ILE A 377 7.68 -16.32 -21.42
N ALA A 378 8.09 -17.28 -22.26
CA ALA A 378 9.31 -17.20 -23.05
C ALA A 378 9.15 -16.20 -24.21
N GLN A 379 9.31 -14.91 -23.93
CA GLN A 379 8.95 -13.81 -24.85
C GLN A 379 9.71 -13.83 -26.18
N ASP A 380 10.93 -14.37 -26.21
CA ASP A 380 11.81 -14.47 -27.37
C ASP A 380 11.76 -15.85 -28.08
N HIS A 381 10.93 -16.78 -27.61
CA HIS A 381 10.71 -18.09 -28.24
C HIS A 381 9.30 -18.18 -28.81
N ALA A 382 9.13 -17.89 -30.10
CA ALA A 382 7.81 -17.71 -30.74
C ALA A 382 6.82 -18.87 -30.54
N GLU A 383 7.26 -20.12 -30.73
CA GLU A 383 6.37 -21.29 -30.62
C GLU A 383 5.93 -21.57 -29.17
N LEU A 384 6.89 -21.56 -28.23
CA LEU A 384 6.62 -21.72 -26.80
C LEU A 384 5.72 -20.59 -26.28
N LYS A 385 5.99 -19.33 -26.67
CA LYS A 385 5.14 -18.18 -26.36
C LYS A 385 3.70 -18.41 -26.84
N ALA A 386 3.52 -18.85 -28.08
CA ALA A 386 2.19 -19.11 -28.64
C ALA A 386 1.45 -20.25 -27.91
N MET A 387 2.17 -21.29 -27.44
CA MET A 387 1.59 -22.34 -26.61
C MET A 387 1.15 -21.78 -25.24
N SER A 388 2.02 -21.06 -24.54
CA SER A 388 1.72 -20.51 -23.23
C SER A 388 0.57 -19.47 -23.27
N ILE A 389 0.50 -18.64 -24.31
CA ILE A 389 -0.59 -17.67 -24.49
C ILE A 389 -1.96 -18.34 -24.58
N LYS A 390 -2.07 -19.50 -25.25
CA LYS A 390 -3.33 -20.23 -25.36
C LYS A 390 -3.86 -20.68 -23.99
N LEU A 391 -2.95 -20.96 -23.06
CA LEU A 391 -3.21 -21.52 -21.74
C LEU A 391 -3.31 -20.44 -20.63
N LEU A 392 -3.27 -19.15 -20.99
CA LEU A 392 -3.24 -18.06 -20.01
C LEU A 392 -4.39 -18.12 -18.99
N ASP A 393 -5.60 -18.45 -19.45
CA ASP A 393 -6.79 -18.54 -18.60
C ASP A 393 -6.61 -19.61 -17.51
N ASN A 394 -6.01 -20.74 -17.91
CA ASN A 394 -5.73 -21.87 -17.02
C ASN A 394 -4.62 -21.52 -16.02
N PHE A 395 -3.65 -20.68 -16.43
CA PHE A 395 -2.63 -20.16 -15.52
C PHE A 395 -3.23 -19.19 -14.49
N ILE A 396 -4.14 -18.30 -14.88
CA ILE A 396 -4.87 -17.41 -13.97
C ILE A 396 -5.69 -18.24 -12.96
N ALA A 397 -6.35 -19.30 -13.42
CA ALA A 397 -7.10 -20.20 -12.53
C ALA A 397 -6.21 -20.85 -11.45
N LYS A 398 -4.95 -21.14 -11.77
CA LYS A 398 -3.92 -21.72 -10.87
C LYS A 398 -3.17 -20.68 -10.00
N CYS A 399 -3.65 -19.44 -9.96
CA CYS A 399 -3.14 -18.40 -9.05
C CYS A 399 -4.10 -18.20 -7.86
N ASP A 400 -3.62 -18.02 -6.63
CA ASP A 400 -4.52 -17.76 -5.48
C ASP A 400 -5.27 -16.43 -5.61
N SER A 401 -4.59 -15.41 -6.13
CA SER A 401 -5.10 -14.05 -6.24
C SER A 401 -4.49 -13.32 -7.43
N MET A 402 -5.00 -12.13 -7.71
CA MET A 402 -4.43 -11.21 -8.70
C MET A 402 -4.08 -9.87 -8.06
N CYS A 403 -2.86 -9.40 -8.33
CA CYS A 403 -2.42 -8.04 -8.03
C CYS A 403 -2.41 -7.22 -9.31
N VAL A 404 -3.13 -6.11 -9.30
CA VAL A 404 -3.27 -5.20 -10.44
C VAL A 404 -2.53 -3.91 -10.15
N LEU A 405 -1.46 -3.66 -10.90
CA LEU A 405 -0.75 -2.38 -10.90
C LEU A 405 -1.52 -1.43 -11.83
N PHE A 406 -2.59 -0.85 -11.30
CA PHE A 406 -3.62 -0.15 -12.07
C PHE A 406 -3.22 1.31 -12.31
N THR A 407 -2.68 1.60 -13.50
CA THR A 407 -2.43 2.96 -13.98
C THR A 407 -3.63 3.50 -14.78
N TRP A 408 -3.71 4.81 -15.00
CA TRP A 408 -4.77 5.41 -15.82
C TRP A 408 -4.76 4.97 -17.29
N THR A 409 -3.69 4.31 -17.76
CA THR A 409 -3.59 3.70 -19.09
C THR A 409 -3.80 2.18 -19.09
N TYR A 410 -4.11 1.56 -17.94
CA TYR A 410 -4.25 0.11 -17.82
C TYR A 410 -5.32 -0.45 -18.78
N LEU A 411 -6.48 0.22 -18.85
CA LEU A 411 -7.60 -0.17 -19.71
C LEU A 411 -7.33 0.05 -21.21
N GLU A 412 -6.22 0.71 -21.55
CA GLU A 412 -5.81 0.83 -22.95
C GLU A 412 -5.15 -0.45 -23.46
N ARG A 413 -4.78 -1.43 -22.62
CA ARG A 413 -4.10 -2.65 -23.08
C ARG A 413 -5.05 -3.83 -23.17
N LEU A 414 -5.16 -4.43 -24.35
CA LEU A 414 -6.07 -5.56 -24.60
C LEU A 414 -5.79 -6.75 -23.66
N TRP A 415 -4.52 -7.11 -23.50
CA TRP A 415 -4.10 -8.16 -22.56
C TRP A 415 -4.53 -7.88 -21.12
N CYS A 416 -4.28 -6.67 -20.60
CA CYS A 416 -4.64 -6.30 -19.23
C CYS A 416 -6.15 -6.36 -18.97
N VAL A 417 -6.95 -5.93 -19.95
CA VAL A 417 -8.40 -5.98 -19.89
C VAL A 417 -8.91 -7.42 -19.95
N TYR A 418 -8.30 -8.25 -20.80
CA TYR A 418 -8.64 -9.66 -20.90
C TYR A 418 -8.31 -10.43 -19.62
N GLU A 419 -7.11 -10.22 -19.06
CA GLU A 419 -6.69 -10.78 -17.77
C GLU A 419 -7.65 -10.39 -16.64
N TRP A 420 -8.06 -9.11 -16.61
CA TRP A 420 -9.05 -8.60 -15.65
C TRP A 420 -10.39 -9.33 -15.75
N ALA A 421 -10.90 -9.51 -16.97
CA ALA A 421 -12.16 -10.22 -17.16
C ALA A 421 -12.03 -11.71 -16.83
N CYS A 422 -10.90 -12.33 -17.15
CA CYS A 422 -10.62 -13.74 -16.88
C CYS A 422 -10.52 -14.03 -15.37
N VAL A 423 -9.79 -13.20 -14.60
CA VAL A 423 -9.69 -13.42 -13.14
C VAL A 423 -11.07 -13.40 -12.48
N LEU A 424 -11.95 -12.52 -12.95
CA LEU A 424 -13.28 -12.35 -12.38
C LEU A 424 -14.21 -13.53 -12.67
N VAL A 425 -13.91 -14.34 -13.70
CA VAL A 425 -14.60 -15.61 -13.95
C VAL A 425 -14.11 -16.69 -12.99
N HIS A 426 -12.82 -16.70 -12.66
CA HIS A 426 -12.21 -17.78 -11.87
C HIS A 426 -12.13 -17.51 -10.38
N LYS A 427 -12.19 -16.25 -9.97
CA LYS A 427 -11.91 -15.81 -8.61
C LYS A 427 -12.97 -14.81 -8.15
N PRO A 428 -13.33 -14.86 -6.87
CA PRO A 428 -14.22 -13.87 -6.30
C PRO A 428 -13.47 -12.53 -6.13
N THR A 429 -14.23 -11.44 -6.03
CA THR A 429 -13.69 -10.08 -6.16
C THR A 429 -12.76 -9.64 -5.01
N GLU A 430 -12.81 -10.32 -3.86
CA GLU A 430 -11.88 -10.16 -2.74
C GLU A 430 -10.46 -10.65 -3.06
N LYS A 431 -10.30 -11.55 -4.04
CA LYS A 431 -8.98 -12.03 -4.51
C LYS A 431 -8.37 -11.16 -5.61
N VAL A 432 -8.98 -10.01 -5.92
CA VAL A 432 -8.45 -9.01 -6.87
C VAL A 432 -7.96 -7.78 -6.08
N HIS A 433 -6.64 -7.65 -6.00
CA HIS A 433 -5.93 -6.62 -5.24
C HIS A 433 -5.53 -5.46 -6.16
N LEU A 434 -6.20 -4.33 -6.01
CA LEU A 434 -5.89 -3.11 -6.74
C LEU A 434 -4.85 -2.28 -5.98
N GLN A 435 -3.68 -2.09 -6.58
CA GLN A 435 -2.65 -1.24 -6.01
C GLN A 435 -2.86 0.20 -6.50
N THR A 436 -3.33 1.07 -5.61
CA THR A 436 -3.80 2.43 -5.96
C THR A 436 -3.06 3.55 -5.24
N GLU A 437 -2.36 3.25 -4.15
CA GLU A 437 -1.94 4.25 -3.16
C GLU A 437 -0.80 5.14 -3.64
N LEU A 438 0.07 4.60 -4.50
CA LEU A 438 1.13 5.38 -5.15
C LEU A 438 0.69 5.94 -6.50
N PHE A 439 -0.49 5.56 -7.02
CA PHE A 439 -0.92 5.84 -8.39
C PHE A 439 -2.12 6.79 -8.48
N VAL A 440 -3.01 6.78 -7.48
CA VAL A 440 -4.25 7.55 -7.43
C VAL A 440 -4.10 8.72 -6.45
N LYS A 441 -3.96 9.90 -7.04
CA LYS A 441 -3.86 11.20 -6.38
C LYS A 441 -5.03 12.09 -6.79
N GLU A 442 -5.19 13.25 -6.18
CA GLU A 442 -6.26 14.19 -6.56
C GLU A 442 -6.13 14.57 -8.03
N GLU A 443 -4.88 14.80 -8.44
CA GLU A 443 -4.49 15.24 -9.76
C GLU A 443 -4.65 14.12 -10.80
N THR A 444 -4.44 12.86 -10.41
CA THR A 444 -4.53 11.72 -11.34
C THR A 444 -5.90 11.05 -11.37
N LEU A 445 -6.74 11.23 -10.34
CA LEU A 445 -8.06 10.61 -10.27
C LEU A 445 -8.95 10.87 -11.51
N PRO A 446 -9.01 12.10 -12.07
CA PRO A 446 -9.77 12.36 -13.29
C PRO A 446 -9.35 11.48 -14.47
N LEU A 447 -8.07 11.10 -14.55
CA LEU A 447 -7.55 10.23 -15.61
C LEU A 447 -8.12 8.81 -15.51
N TYR A 448 -8.26 8.27 -14.29
CA TYR A 448 -8.89 6.96 -14.07
C TYR A 448 -10.37 6.96 -14.42
N LEU A 449 -11.09 8.01 -13.99
CA LEU A 449 -12.51 8.18 -14.32
C LEU A 449 -12.71 8.29 -15.84
N GLY A 450 -11.84 9.03 -16.52
CA GLY A 450 -11.81 9.17 -17.97
C GLY A 450 -11.51 7.84 -18.68
N ALA A 451 -10.54 7.07 -18.19
CA ALA A 451 -10.18 5.77 -18.75
C ALA A 451 -11.36 4.78 -18.72
N VAL A 452 -12.12 4.75 -17.63
CA VAL A 452 -13.32 3.90 -17.51
C VAL A 452 -14.46 4.44 -18.37
N ARG A 453 -14.73 5.74 -18.32
CA ARG A 453 -15.82 6.38 -19.08
C ARG A 453 -15.68 6.15 -20.58
N ASN A 454 -14.46 6.26 -21.09
CA ASN A 454 -14.15 6.17 -22.51
C ASN A 454 -13.65 4.78 -22.93
N PHE A 455 -13.76 3.79 -22.04
CA PHE A 455 -13.29 2.44 -22.33
C PHE A 455 -14.03 1.87 -23.55
N SER A 456 -13.26 1.29 -24.47
CA SER A 456 -13.76 0.53 -25.61
C SER A 456 -12.76 -0.55 -25.98
N LEU A 457 -13.22 -1.79 -26.07
CA LEU A 457 -12.45 -2.96 -26.46
C LEU A 457 -11.83 -2.79 -27.85
N ALA A 458 -12.56 -2.16 -28.77
CA ALA A 458 -12.08 -1.88 -30.13
C ALA A 458 -10.87 -0.93 -30.14
N ASN A 459 -10.79 0.00 -29.18
CA ASN A 459 -9.74 1.01 -29.10
C ASN A 459 -8.55 0.59 -28.24
N THR A 460 -8.58 -0.61 -27.66
CA THR A 460 -7.44 -1.15 -26.92
C THR A 460 -6.21 -1.29 -27.83
N LYS A 461 -5.03 -1.27 -27.21
CA LYS A 461 -3.73 -1.47 -27.84
C LYS A 461 -3.31 -2.91 -27.62
N CYS A 462 -2.77 -3.51 -28.68
CA CYS A 462 -2.13 -4.81 -28.62
C CYS A 462 -0.74 -4.70 -29.25
N GLY A 463 0.27 -5.35 -28.65
CA GLY A 463 1.64 -5.28 -29.18
C GLY A 463 1.80 -6.02 -30.51
N PHE A 464 1.02 -7.10 -30.69
CA PHE A 464 0.95 -7.90 -31.90
C PHE A 464 -0.52 -8.03 -32.33
N GLU A 465 -0.80 -7.82 -33.60
CA GLU A 465 -2.18 -7.82 -34.10
C GLU A 465 -2.75 -9.25 -34.17
N GLU A 466 -1.89 -10.26 -34.30
CA GLU A 466 -2.24 -11.67 -34.21
C GLU A 466 -2.85 -12.00 -32.84
N ASP A 467 -2.29 -11.44 -31.75
CA ASP A 467 -2.79 -11.63 -30.39
C ASP A 467 -4.22 -11.07 -30.25
N ARG A 468 -4.54 -9.95 -30.92
CA ARG A 468 -5.91 -9.40 -30.92
C ARG A 468 -6.90 -10.40 -31.47
N ARG A 469 -6.59 -11.04 -32.60
CA ARG A 469 -7.49 -12.03 -33.20
C ARG A 469 -7.75 -13.21 -32.27
N VAL A 470 -6.71 -13.67 -31.57
CA VAL A 470 -6.82 -14.76 -30.59
C VAL A 470 -7.69 -14.33 -29.40
N LEU A 471 -7.42 -13.18 -28.81
CA LEU A 471 -8.17 -12.69 -27.65
C LEU A 471 -9.61 -12.35 -27.98
N GLU A 472 -9.88 -11.73 -29.13
CA GLU A 472 -11.26 -11.47 -29.56
C GLU A 472 -12.01 -12.76 -29.86
N ALA A 473 -11.36 -13.80 -30.40
CA ALA A 473 -11.98 -15.11 -30.57
C ALA A 473 -12.38 -15.71 -29.21
N LYS A 474 -11.48 -15.67 -28.22
CA LYS A 474 -11.77 -16.11 -26.85
C LYS A 474 -12.91 -15.31 -26.21
N ILE A 475 -12.90 -13.98 -26.37
CA ILE A 475 -13.98 -13.12 -25.86
C ILE A 475 -15.31 -13.49 -26.54
N ASN A 476 -15.31 -13.67 -27.85
CA ASN A 476 -16.52 -14.06 -28.58
C ASN A 476 -16.99 -15.47 -28.20
N GLU A 477 -16.11 -16.35 -27.74
CA GLU A 477 -16.45 -17.70 -27.29
C GLU A 477 -17.03 -17.70 -25.88
N ALA A 478 -16.38 -17.00 -24.94
CA ALA A 478 -16.73 -17.04 -23.51
C ALA A 478 -17.80 -16.02 -23.09
N TYR A 479 -17.98 -14.93 -23.84
CA TYR A 479 -18.87 -13.83 -23.47
C TYR A 479 -20.05 -13.68 -24.44
N VAL A 480 -21.18 -13.21 -23.95
CA VAL A 480 -22.44 -13.03 -24.69
C VAL A 480 -22.23 -12.14 -25.91
N SER A 481 -21.59 -10.99 -25.70
CA SER A 481 -21.12 -10.10 -26.77
C SER A 481 -19.95 -9.25 -26.28
N LYS A 482 -19.28 -8.57 -27.22
CA LYS A 482 -18.25 -7.57 -26.89
C LYS A 482 -18.80 -6.44 -26.02
N ASP A 483 -20.03 -5.98 -26.27
CA ASP A 483 -20.66 -4.93 -25.46
C ASP A 483 -20.89 -5.39 -24.01
N HIS A 484 -21.34 -6.63 -23.81
CA HIS A 484 -21.50 -7.18 -22.44
C HIS A 484 -20.16 -7.37 -21.74
N PHE A 485 -19.11 -7.73 -22.48
CA PHE A 485 -17.74 -7.77 -21.95
C PHE A 485 -17.29 -6.37 -21.51
N GLU A 486 -17.56 -5.32 -22.31
CA GLU A 486 -17.20 -3.95 -21.94
C GLU A 486 -17.93 -3.48 -20.68
N VAL A 487 -19.24 -3.74 -20.59
CA VAL A 487 -20.05 -3.43 -19.40
C VAL A 487 -19.51 -4.14 -18.15
N LEU A 488 -19.13 -5.42 -18.26
CA LEU A 488 -18.52 -6.17 -17.16
C LEU A 488 -17.24 -5.50 -16.67
N VAL A 489 -16.32 -5.16 -17.58
CA VAL A 489 -15.07 -4.50 -17.25
C VAL A 489 -15.33 -3.16 -16.57
N GLN A 490 -16.18 -2.30 -17.15
CA GLN A 490 -16.49 -1.00 -16.58
C GLN A 490 -17.13 -1.11 -15.18
N ALA A 491 -18.16 -1.95 -15.02
CA ALA A 491 -18.86 -2.12 -13.76
C ALA A 491 -17.93 -2.62 -12.65
N THR A 492 -17.10 -3.62 -12.96
CA THR A 492 -16.18 -4.23 -11.98
C THR A 492 -15.02 -3.31 -11.63
N VAL A 493 -14.47 -2.55 -12.58
CA VAL A 493 -13.45 -1.54 -12.28
C VAL A 493 -14.03 -0.44 -11.39
N ILE A 494 -15.24 0.06 -11.67
CA ILE A 494 -15.88 1.08 -10.83
C ILE A 494 -16.07 0.57 -9.42
N ALA A 495 -16.62 -0.63 -9.26
CA ALA A 495 -16.85 -1.23 -7.95
C ALA A 495 -15.54 -1.41 -7.16
N LEU A 496 -14.51 -1.99 -7.80
CA LEU A 496 -13.25 -2.29 -7.12
C LEU A 496 -12.42 -1.03 -6.83
N MET A 497 -12.47 -0.01 -7.69
CA MET A 497 -11.86 1.29 -7.42
C MET A 497 -12.58 2.02 -6.29
N ALA A 498 -13.92 2.05 -6.28
CA ALA A 498 -14.70 2.63 -5.19
C ALA A 498 -14.38 1.94 -3.85
N ARG A 499 -14.28 0.59 -3.86
CA ARG A 499 -13.85 -0.20 -2.70
C ARG A 499 -12.49 0.27 -2.17
N SER A 500 -11.49 0.40 -3.05
CA SER A 500 -10.15 0.87 -2.67
C SER A 500 -10.17 2.30 -2.10
N MET A 501 -11.03 3.17 -2.63
CA MET A 501 -11.09 4.58 -2.24
C MET A 501 -11.90 4.85 -0.96
N ALA A 502 -12.83 3.97 -0.57
CA ALA A 502 -13.74 4.25 0.55
C ALA A 502 -13.04 4.46 1.89
N PHE A 503 -12.02 3.65 2.20
CA PHE A 503 -11.28 3.80 3.45
C PHE A 503 -10.69 5.20 3.58
N ARG A 504 -10.20 5.74 2.45
CA ARG A 504 -9.68 7.10 2.39
C ARG A 504 -10.81 8.13 2.48
N ALA A 505 -11.87 7.94 1.70
CA ALA A 505 -13.04 8.81 1.69
C ALA A 505 -13.68 8.96 3.07
N GLY A 506 -13.60 7.95 3.92
CA GLY A 506 -14.13 7.98 5.29
C GLY A 506 -13.43 8.96 6.25
N ARG A 507 -12.32 9.61 5.86
CA ARG A 507 -11.56 10.54 6.72
C ARG A 507 -12.21 11.92 6.85
N SER A 508 -12.77 12.48 5.77
CA SER A 508 -13.50 13.75 5.81
C SER A 508 -14.52 13.86 4.67
N PRO A 509 -15.55 14.71 4.81
CA PRO A 509 -16.50 14.97 3.73
C PRO A 509 -15.82 15.40 2.42
N LYS A 510 -14.76 16.21 2.51
CA LYS A 510 -13.97 16.64 1.36
C LYS A 510 -13.33 15.44 0.65
N LEU A 511 -12.71 14.52 1.40
CA LEU A 511 -12.11 13.31 0.80
C LEU A 511 -13.15 12.35 0.23
N TYR A 512 -14.35 12.30 0.79
CA TYR A 512 -15.47 11.56 0.21
C TYR A 512 -15.89 12.13 -1.15
N GLU A 513 -16.09 13.44 -1.21
CA GLU A 513 -16.42 14.16 -2.44
C GLU A 513 -15.32 14.01 -3.50
N THR A 514 -14.04 14.05 -3.09
CA THR A 514 -12.92 13.92 -4.01
C THR A 514 -12.74 12.47 -4.49
N TYR A 515 -12.74 11.46 -3.62
CA TYR A 515 -12.24 10.12 -3.99
C TYR A 515 -13.29 9.02 -4.16
N TYR A 516 -14.48 9.18 -3.59
CA TYR A 516 -15.51 8.13 -3.64
C TYR A 516 -16.73 8.54 -4.46
N GLN A 517 -17.26 9.74 -4.21
CA GLN A 517 -18.42 10.27 -4.93
C GLN A 517 -18.28 10.26 -6.46
N PRO A 518 -17.10 10.50 -7.07
CA PRO A 518 -16.96 10.44 -8.52
C PRO A 518 -17.23 9.05 -9.12
N TRP A 519 -16.95 7.98 -8.39
CA TRP A 519 -17.25 6.60 -8.83
C TRP A 519 -18.75 6.31 -8.82
N VAL A 520 -19.47 6.79 -7.80
CA VAL A 520 -20.94 6.72 -7.73
C VAL A 520 -21.57 7.47 -8.92
N THR A 521 -21.06 8.67 -9.20
CA THR A 521 -21.52 9.48 -10.34
C THR A 521 -21.22 8.80 -11.67
N LEU A 522 -20.02 8.25 -11.84
CA LEU A 522 -19.64 7.55 -13.07
C LEU A 522 -20.51 6.31 -13.33
N ALA A 523 -20.82 5.50 -12.31
CA ALA A 523 -21.74 4.37 -12.44
C ALA A 523 -23.12 4.84 -12.96
N ARG A 524 -23.63 5.95 -12.43
CA ARG A 524 -24.92 6.52 -12.84
C ARG A 524 -24.88 7.05 -14.28
N ASP A 525 -23.81 7.75 -14.65
CA ASP A 525 -23.62 8.29 -16.00
C ASP A 525 -23.56 7.18 -17.06
N LEU A 526 -23.00 6.01 -16.70
CA LEU A 526 -22.96 4.83 -17.57
C LEU A 526 -24.25 3.99 -17.52
N GLY A 527 -25.29 4.45 -16.82
CA GLY A 527 -26.59 3.76 -16.72
C GLY A 527 -26.62 2.56 -15.78
N MET A 528 -25.56 2.34 -14.99
CA MET A 528 -25.43 1.22 -14.04
C MET A 528 -26.12 1.56 -12.71
N ASN A 529 -27.44 1.76 -12.73
CA ASN A 529 -28.19 2.27 -11.58
C ASN A 529 -28.11 1.37 -10.34
N ASP A 530 -28.17 0.05 -10.51
CA ASP A 530 -28.05 -0.92 -9.41
C ASP A 530 -26.70 -0.72 -8.68
N LEU A 531 -25.60 -0.65 -9.45
CA LEU A 531 -24.26 -0.38 -8.92
C LEU A 531 -24.16 1.00 -8.28
N ALA A 532 -24.67 2.05 -8.94
CA ALA A 532 -24.64 3.41 -8.41
C ALA A 532 -25.41 3.55 -7.09
N ASN A 533 -26.55 2.87 -6.96
CA ASN A 533 -27.35 2.86 -5.74
C ASN A 533 -26.64 2.11 -4.61
N ALA A 534 -26.07 0.94 -4.91
CA ALA A 534 -25.28 0.17 -3.95
C ALA A 534 -24.06 0.96 -3.47
N LEU A 535 -23.29 1.56 -4.38
CA LEU A 535 -22.17 2.42 -4.00
C LEU A 535 -22.63 3.65 -3.22
N GLY A 536 -23.80 4.23 -3.56
CA GLY A 536 -24.38 5.40 -2.90
C GLY A 536 -24.97 5.14 -1.51
N SER A 537 -25.26 3.88 -1.14
CA SER A 537 -25.64 3.53 0.23
C SER A 537 -24.45 3.38 1.18
N CYS A 538 -23.22 3.50 0.67
CA CYS A 538 -22.01 3.51 1.47
C CYS A 538 -21.89 4.77 2.33
N ASP A 539 -21.84 4.60 3.65
CA ASP A 539 -21.45 5.69 4.55
C ASP A 539 -20.00 5.51 5.01
N CYS A 540 -19.06 5.87 4.11
CA CYS A 540 -17.62 5.83 4.39
C CYS A 540 -17.25 6.57 5.69
N LEU A 541 -17.94 7.69 5.98
CA LEU A 541 -17.64 8.57 7.10
C LEU A 541 -18.00 7.93 8.44
N THR A 542 -19.21 7.36 8.53
CA THR A 542 -19.67 6.69 9.75
C THR A 542 -18.85 5.44 10.04
N TRP A 543 -18.51 4.66 9.00
CA TRP A 543 -17.71 3.43 9.15
C TRP A 543 -16.37 3.68 9.82
N ARG A 544 -15.62 4.68 9.34
CA ARG A 544 -14.31 5.00 9.90
C ARG A 544 -14.38 5.43 11.37
N ARG A 545 -15.43 6.15 11.76
CA ARG A 545 -15.61 6.58 13.16
C ARG A 545 -15.81 5.39 14.10
N VAL A 546 -16.61 4.39 13.70
CA VAL A 546 -16.84 3.17 14.48
C VAL A 546 -15.53 2.40 14.71
N SER A 547 -14.67 2.32 13.70
CA SER A 547 -13.33 1.71 13.82
C SER A 547 -12.39 2.48 14.77
N SER A 548 -12.51 3.81 14.83
CA SER A 548 -11.67 4.65 15.70
C SER A 548 -12.09 4.66 17.18
N ILE A 549 -13.39 4.49 17.46
CA ILE A 549 -13.95 4.55 18.82
C ILE A 549 -13.79 3.21 19.56
N SER A 550 -13.86 2.09 18.84
CA SER A 550 -13.72 0.74 19.43
C SER A 550 -12.31 0.44 19.95
N SER A 551 -11.27 1.02 19.35
CA SER A 551 -9.88 0.85 19.78
C SER A 551 -9.52 1.61 21.07
N SER A 552 -10.29 2.64 21.44
CA SER A 552 -9.98 3.53 22.58
C SER A 552 -10.57 3.07 23.93
N ASN A 553 -11.53 2.13 23.93
CA ASN A 553 -12.21 1.67 25.16
C ASN A 553 -11.64 0.36 25.77
N CYS A 554 -10.69 -0.32 25.12
CA CYS A 554 -10.14 -1.60 25.63
C CYS A 554 -9.24 -1.48 26.88
N GLY A 555 -8.83 -0.27 27.26
CA GLY A 555 -7.95 -0.07 28.44
C GLY A 555 -8.67 -0.06 29.80
N ALA A 556 -9.99 0.11 29.84
CA ALA A 556 -10.72 0.41 31.08
C ALA A 556 -11.39 -0.80 31.77
N MET A 557 -11.50 -1.96 31.11
CA MET A 557 -12.15 -3.16 31.67
C MET A 557 -11.17 -4.27 32.06
N ARG A 558 -10.09 -3.93 32.77
CA ARG A 558 -9.32 -4.92 33.55
C ARG A 558 -8.87 -4.33 34.87
N ARG A 559 -9.80 -4.02 35.77
CA ARG A 559 -9.57 -3.87 37.22
C ARG A 559 -10.87 -3.68 38.00
N THR A 560 -11.65 -4.74 38.11
CA THR A 560 -12.57 -4.94 39.25
C THR A 560 -12.69 -6.42 39.56
N SER A 561 -11.58 -7.02 40.02
CA SER A 561 -11.67 -8.23 40.83
C SER A 561 -12.01 -7.82 42.27
N SER A 562 -13.26 -7.99 42.67
CA SER A 562 -13.61 -8.14 44.09
C SER A 562 -14.88 -8.97 44.25
N SER A 563 -14.66 -10.20 44.72
CA SER A 563 -15.47 -10.95 45.71
C SER A 563 -16.98 -11.12 45.48
N LEU A 564 -17.44 -12.36 45.30
CA LEU A 564 -18.25 -13.11 46.29
C LEU A 564 -18.82 -14.45 45.75
N SER A 565 -18.45 -15.52 46.45
CA SER A 565 -19.20 -16.74 46.83
C SER A 565 -20.07 -17.54 45.83
N ALA A 566 -19.60 -18.78 45.61
CA ALA A 566 -20.28 -20.09 45.65
C ALA A 566 -21.83 -20.22 45.73
N ASN A 567 -22.39 -21.07 44.86
CA ASN A 567 -23.32 -22.22 45.10
C ASN A 567 -23.96 -22.63 43.74
N SER A 568 -23.65 -23.78 43.14
CA SER A 568 -24.18 -25.15 43.36
C SER A 568 -25.40 -25.53 42.50
N THR A 569 -25.35 -26.77 41.97
CA THR A 569 -26.42 -27.75 41.66
C THR A 569 -27.14 -27.80 40.28
N THR A 570 -26.89 -28.93 39.56
CA THR A 570 -27.82 -29.92 38.89
C THR A 570 -28.78 -29.45 37.78
N GLU A 571 -29.20 -30.19 36.73
CA GLU A 571 -29.05 -31.56 36.21
C GLU A 571 -29.72 -31.62 34.79
N THR A 572 -29.11 -32.38 33.85
CA THR A 572 -29.64 -33.23 32.75
C THR A 572 -31.00 -33.00 32.02
N LYS A 573 -31.02 -33.02 30.66
CA LYS A 573 -31.50 -34.14 29.78
C LYS A 573 -31.75 -33.76 28.29
N ASP A 574 -31.47 -34.73 27.42
CA ASP A 574 -31.53 -34.80 25.95
C ASP A 574 -32.92 -34.68 25.30
N ILE A 575 -33.01 -34.16 24.05
CA ILE A 575 -33.88 -34.65 22.94
C ILE A 575 -33.24 -34.31 21.57
N VAL A 576 -33.32 -35.26 20.62
CA VAL A 576 -32.76 -35.24 19.25
C VAL A 576 -33.84 -34.96 18.17
N SER A 577 -33.44 -34.17 17.15
CA SER A 577 -33.88 -34.12 15.71
C SER A 577 -35.13 -33.30 15.28
N PRO A 578 -35.35 -33.03 13.97
CA PRO A 578 -34.54 -32.24 13.02
C PRO A 578 -35.40 -31.28 12.15
N SER A 579 -35.00 -30.02 11.90
CA SER A 579 -35.53 -29.26 10.74
C SER A 579 -34.89 -27.87 10.58
N SER A 580 -34.45 -27.60 9.35
CA SER A 580 -34.46 -26.33 8.61
C SER A 580 -34.62 -25.02 9.42
N ASP A 581 -33.53 -24.28 9.57
CA ASP A 581 -33.57 -22.81 9.48
C ASP A 581 -32.16 -22.27 9.15
N ARG A 582 -31.97 -21.81 7.91
CA ARG A 582 -30.82 -20.98 7.51
C ARG A 582 -31.22 -19.53 7.75
N SER A 583 -31.19 -19.12 9.00
CA SER A 583 -31.32 -17.72 9.42
C SER A 583 -30.42 -17.47 10.63
N GLN A 584 -29.12 -17.76 10.49
CA GLN A 584 -28.14 -17.14 11.38
C GLN A 584 -27.92 -15.70 10.91
N VAL A 585 -28.77 -14.81 11.40
CA VAL A 585 -28.45 -13.39 11.52
C VAL A 585 -27.19 -13.30 12.38
N VAL A 586 -26.10 -12.87 11.77
CA VAL A 586 -24.82 -12.61 12.45
C VAL A 586 -25.09 -11.56 13.52
N THR A 587 -24.93 -11.91 14.79
CA THR A 587 -25.14 -11.00 15.92
C THR A 587 -23.91 -10.08 16.11
N PRO A 588 -24.07 -8.90 16.72
CA PRO A 588 -23.00 -7.91 16.89
C PRO A 588 -21.77 -8.38 17.69
N GLU A 589 -21.87 -9.53 18.34
CA GLU A 589 -20.80 -10.11 19.16
C GLU A 589 -19.67 -10.72 18.30
N CYS A 590 -19.91 -11.03 17.01
CA CYS A 590 -18.88 -11.53 16.11
C CYS A 590 -17.95 -10.42 15.54
N HIS A 591 -18.30 -9.13 15.71
CA HIS A 591 -17.44 -8.02 15.33
C HIS A 591 -16.26 -7.81 16.30
N TYR A 592 -16.36 -8.30 17.54
CA TYR A 592 -15.33 -8.10 18.57
C TYR A 592 -14.04 -8.88 18.29
N ASP A 593 -14.12 -10.06 17.69
CA ASP A 593 -12.93 -10.86 17.35
C ASP A 593 -12.21 -10.35 16.08
N LEU A 594 -12.95 -9.80 15.11
CA LEU A 594 -12.37 -9.16 13.91
C LEU A 594 -11.65 -7.84 14.26
N MET A 595 -12.08 -7.13 15.30
CA MET A 595 -11.40 -5.91 15.80
C MET A 595 -10.08 -6.19 16.52
N GLN A 596 -9.76 -7.45 16.84
CA GLN A 596 -8.42 -7.87 17.25
C GLN A 596 -7.55 -8.37 16.10
N MET A 597 -8.13 -8.56 14.91
CA MET A 597 -7.38 -8.98 13.73
C MET A 597 -6.78 -7.76 13.03
N SER A 598 -5.45 -7.79 12.95
CA SER A 598 -4.60 -6.82 12.28
C SER A 598 -4.85 -6.83 10.77
N ILE A 599 -5.69 -5.92 10.29
CA ILE A 599 -6.16 -5.96 8.91
C ILE A 599 -5.74 -4.66 8.19
N GLY A 600 -4.62 -4.72 7.45
CA GLY A 600 -4.06 -3.55 6.76
C GLY A 600 -4.71 -3.28 5.41
N VAL A 601 -5.07 -2.03 5.08
CA VAL A 601 -5.59 -1.58 3.76
C VAL A 601 -4.88 -2.25 2.57
N ASN A 602 -5.59 -2.98 1.71
CA ASN A 602 -5.07 -3.82 0.63
C ASN A 602 -4.29 -5.11 1.00
N SER A 603 -4.17 -5.45 2.28
CA SER A 603 -3.88 -6.83 2.66
C SER A 603 -5.03 -7.74 2.22
N LEU A 604 -4.75 -9.02 1.99
CA LEU A 604 -5.79 -10.04 1.75
C LEU A 604 -6.90 -9.95 2.79
N ALA A 605 -6.52 -9.86 4.06
CA ALA A 605 -7.44 -9.73 5.17
C ALA A 605 -8.27 -8.44 5.07
N PHE A 606 -7.74 -7.34 4.55
CA PHE A 606 -8.50 -6.10 4.40
C PHE A 606 -9.43 -6.12 3.22
N HIS A 607 -9.05 -6.76 2.12
CA HIS A 607 -10.01 -6.93 1.04
C HIS A 607 -11.17 -7.83 1.48
N GLU A 608 -10.91 -8.89 2.23
CA GLU A 608 -11.94 -9.74 2.84
C GLU A 608 -12.80 -8.92 3.82
N VAL A 609 -12.17 -8.22 4.75
CA VAL A 609 -12.85 -7.44 5.80
C VAL A 609 -13.54 -6.19 5.29
N ILE A 610 -12.99 -5.47 4.32
CA ILE A 610 -13.69 -4.37 3.67
C ILE A 610 -14.84 -4.90 2.84
N SER A 611 -14.71 -6.06 2.20
CA SER A 611 -15.84 -6.66 1.49
C SER A 611 -16.92 -7.10 2.49
N ASP A 612 -16.55 -7.56 3.68
CA ASP A 612 -17.48 -7.87 4.79
C ASP A 612 -18.04 -6.62 5.50
N TRP A 613 -17.29 -5.50 5.55
CA TRP A 613 -17.66 -4.23 6.20
C TRP A 613 -18.45 -3.30 5.29
N PHE A 614 -18.21 -3.39 3.99
CA PHE A 614 -19.14 -2.90 3.01
C PHE A 614 -20.36 -3.82 3.10
N GLU A 615 -21.33 -3.47 3.93
CA GLU A 615 -22.72 -3.93 3.75
C GLU A 615 -23.29 -3.47 2.38
N ILE A 616 -22.46 -2.89 1.49
CA ILE A 616 -22.74 -2.86 0.06
C ILE A 616 -22.54 -4.27 -0.47
N ASP A 617 -23.66 -4.95 -0.63
CA ASP A 617 -23.70 -6.20 -1.35
C ASP A 617 -23.53 -5.95 -2.87
N VAL A 618 -22.34 -5.48 -3.27
CA VAL A 618 -21.96 -5.40 -4.68
C VAL A 618 -21.71 -6.79 -5.25
N VAL A 619 -21.47 -7.80 -4.40
CA VAL A 619 -21.14 -9.16 -4.83
C VAL A 619 -22.27 -9.76 -5.70
N PRO A 620 -23.56 -9.75 -5.31
CA PRO A 620 -24.67 -10.16 -6.17
C PRO A 620 -24.82 -9.30 -7.42
N ILE A 621 -24.51 -8.00 -7.34
CA ILE A 621 -24.58 -7.11 -8.50
C ILE A 621 -23.51 -7.49 -9.52
N LEU A 622 -22.28 -7.73 -9.05
CA LEU A 622 -21.16 -8.16 -9.89
C LEU A 622 -21.37 -9.59 -10.40
N ALA A 623 -21.90 -10.50 -9.59
CA ALA A 623 -22.30 -11.84 -10.02
C ALA A 623 -23.37 -11.78 -11.11
N LYS A 624 -24.39 -10.92 -10.96
CA LYS A 624 -25.38 -10.65 -12.01
C LYS A 624 -24.73 -10.12 -13.29
N PHE A 625 -23.81 -9.15 -13.20
CA PHE A 625 -23.08 -8.67 -14.37
C PHE A 625 -22.27 -9.79 -15.03
N GLN A 626 -21.55 -10.60 -14.24
CA GLN A 626 -20.80 -11.75 -14.74
C GLN A 626 -21.71 -12.73 -15.46
N GLU A 627 -22.77 -13.21 -14.81
CA GLU A 627 -23.76 -14.13 -15.39
C GLU A 627 -24.37 -13.57 -16.69
N THR A 628 -24.72 -12.28 -16.73
CA THR A 628 -25.27 -11.66 -17.94
C THR A 628 -24.24 -11.44 -19.04
N SER A 629 -22.95 -11.44 -18.69
CA SER A 629 -21.86 -11.18 -19.63
C SER A 629 -21.21 -12.45 -20.16
N THR A 630 -21.30 -13.58 -19.46
CA THR A 630 -20.75 -14.89 -19.87
C THR A 630 -21.81 -15.77 -20.54
N LYS A 631 -21.40 -16.60 -21.52
CA LYS A 631 -22.26 -17.62 -22.17
C LYS A 631 -22.30 -18.90 -21.36
#